data_AF-A0A258VUK5-F1
#
_entry.id   AF-A0A258VUK5-F1
#
_cell.length_a   1.000
_cell.length_b   1.000
_cell.length_c   1.000
_cell.angle_alpha   90.00
_cell.angle_beta   90.00
_cell.angle_gamma   90.00
#
_symmetry.space_group_name_H-M   'P 1'
#
loop_
_entity.id
_entity.type
_entity.pdbx_description
1 polymer ?
#
loop_
_entity_poly.entity_id
_entity_poly.type
_entity_poly.pdbx_seq_one_letter_code
_entity_poly.pdbx_strand_id
1 'polypeptide(L)'
;MPIVKQRWVKAIQKKEDYLTKPRESEMVLTASDGLDEKMAEQIQDEFSRLKKNVKNKALEITQSWPVEESNLLSPEKYNEMGHELAKRFAPGHKAWVVTHTETEKIHNHIVICNVHSETRKSLKNKRAEMFRLHDLNNDIARENGFKEIDIYGKETKNFAPQRAKDMAAQGKPTWYFDMQQKVDFAKAASTSFDEYVGILKFRGVHVRVENKNISYLYGDEAKAVRGKRLGKKFDKDGLMKAFKENDERYAQKPGLRDRMLSDLRAAFDGKGNFVGTQSHLLLESTSYPGLGKKDYSKFTKVTRNTSRDELPAIFDRSGGILYHEMKRASEQSIFGYCEAHKVQLKTNDKGQKVLVGREFVIVEDKSWKNSKNGRQGTIIDFVKAHRNTNELGALAIINNNKKILLLEQYFGSYQKGVQSFYISKPKSALPEVAHKMMQSLLRSRGLNESHAATVLKSKSLHVGEDRGVWLMGEKNEAAIEFKPEPNGEWKQKRHGKPSVSFLESLTNSKKMSVHFDPLEFLILSGSGKAAHTKGGNVFVMFDESSEKRLTEVLALNPHIQEIHIMPTQGRAELKQDKDFAQRMKVHFNPFDILVKELSMSDLGHDRNRGPDIGM
;
A
#
# COMPACT_ATOMS: atom_id res chain seq x y z
N MET A 1 5.70 -23.47 8.89
CA MET A 1 7.05 -23.00 8.60
C MET A 1 7.76 -22.77 9.93
N PRO A 2 9.01 -23.23 10.10
CA PRO A 2 9.73 -23.15 11.38
C PRO A 2 10.13 -21.72 11.75
N ILE A 3 9.73 -21.26 12.92
CA ILE A 3 10.05 -19.94 13.46
C ILE A 3 11.12 -20.09 14.55
N VAL A 4 12.17 -19.26 14.49
CA VAL A 4 13.21 -19.20 15.52
C VAL A 4 13.11 -17.93 16.37
N LYS A 5 13.35 -18.06 17.68
CA LYS A 5 13.51 -16.96 18.63
C LYS A 5 14.73 -17.22 19.51
N GLN A 6 15.51 -16.18 19.83
CA GLN A 6 16.70 -16.32 20.67
C GLN A 6 16.60 -15.55 21.99
N ARG A 7 17.16 -16.09 23.07
CA ARG A 7 17.26 -15.46 24.40
C ARG A 7 18.55 -15.86 25.10
N TRP A 8 19.17 -14.93 25.83
CA TRP A 8 20.30 -15.26 26.71
C TRP A 8 19.84 -15.93 27.99
N VAL A 9 20.51 -17.01 28.36
CA VAL A 9 20.33 -17.76 29.61
C VAL A 9 21.48 -17.42 30.56
N LYS A 10 21.12 -17.07 31.80
CA LYS A 10 22.09 -16.73 32.86
C LYS A 10 22.14 -17.81 33.94
N ALA A 11 20.99 -18.30 34.37
CA ALA A 11 20.85 -19.39 35.34
C ALA A 11 20.65 -20.70 34.58
N ILE A 12 21.73 -21.44 34.34
CA ILE A 12 21.70 -22.67 33.51
C ILE A 12 21.02 -23.82 34.26
N GLN A 13 21.26 -23.97 35.57
CA GLN A 13 20.60 -25.03 36.36
C GLN A 13 19.07 -24.92 36.28
N LYS A 14 18.52 -23.75 36.60
CA LYS A 14 17.08 -23.48 36.47
C LYS A 14 16.55 -23.73 35.06
N LYS A 15 17.39 -23.58 34.02
CA LYS A 15 16.99 -23.84 32.65
C LYS A 15 16.97 -25.33 32.35
N GLU A 16 17.98 -26.08 32.79
CA GLU A 16 18.02 -27.54 32.71
C GLU A 16 16.80 -28.14 33.40
N ASP A 17 16.55 -27.77 34.66
CA ASP A 17 15.40 -28.27 35.45
C ASP A 17 14.05 -28.00 34.75
N TYR A 18 13.94 -26.90 34.00
CA TYR A 18 12.74 -26.56 33.24
C TYR A 18 12.57 -27.41 31.97
N LEU A 19 13.67 -27.74 31.30
CA LEU A 19 13.70 -28.51 30.07
C LEU A 19 13.54 -30.01 30.34
N THR A 20 14.05 -30.51 31.47
CA THR A 20 14.02 -31.94 31.84
C THR A 20 12.84 -32.29 32.75
N LYS A 21 11.97 -31.32 33.08
CA LYS A 21 10.81 -31.55 33.93
C LYS A 21 9.92 -32.67 33.35
N PRO A 22 9.53 -33.69 34.14
CA PRO A 22 8.61 -34.73 33.68
C PRO A 22 7.30 -34.14 33.16
N ARG A 23 6.87 -34.60 31.98
CA ARG A 23 5.68 -34.15 31.24
C ARG A 23 4.92 -35.37 30.72
N GLU A 24 3.65 -35.19 30.37
CA GLU A 24 2.76 -36.29 29.94
C GLU A 24 3.09 -36.87 28.56
N SER A 25 3.91 -36.19 27.76
CA SER A 25 4.27 -36.59 26.39
C SER A 25 5.73 -37.07 26.28
N GLU A 26 6.01 -37.89 25.26
CA GLU A 26 7.38 -38.31 24.93
C GLU A 26 8.26 -37.09 24.59
N MET A 27 9.35 -36.92 25.35
CA MET A 27 10.36 -35.89 25.11
C MET A 27 11.60 -36.52 24.46
N VAL A 28 12.16 -35.84 23.46
CA VAL A 28 13.45 -36.22 22.89
C VAL A 28 14.51 -35.23 23.35
N LEU A 29 15.40 -35.68 24.23
CA LEU A 29 16.53 -34.91 24.75
C LEU A 29 17.83 -35.51 24.22
N THR A 30 18.66 -34.68 23.59
CA THR A 30 19.95 -35.10 23.04
C THR A 30 20.98 -33.96 23.11
N ALA A 31 22.24 -34.30 23.37
CA ALA A 31 23.39 -33.40 23.43
C ALA A 31 24.30 -33.57 22.21
N SER A 32 24.97 -32.50 21.81
CA SER A 32 25.91 -32.49 20.68
C SER A 32 27.12 -33.43 20.87
N ASP A 33 27.38 -33.88 22.09
CA ASP A 33 28.47 -34.78 22.47
C ASP A 33 28.00 -36.13 23.05
N GLY A 34 26.70 -36.44 22.94
CA GLY A 34 26.12 -37.72 23.41
C GLY A 34 26.04 -37.87 24.93
N LEU A 35 26.28 -36.80 25.70
CA LEU A 35 26.17 -36.76 27.15
C LEU A 35 24.96 -35.91 27.55
N ASP A 36 23.78 -36.52 27.42
CA ASP A 36 22.47 -35.85 27.42
C ASP A 36 22.03 -35.34 28.81
N GLU A 37 22.66 -35.81 29.90
CA GLU A 37 22.13 -35.69 31.27
C GLU A 37 22.83 -34.64 32.16
N LYS A 38 23.78 -33.86 31.62
CA LYS A 38 24.61 -32.94 32.44
C LYS A 38 24.87 -31.57 31.78
N MET A 39 23.85 -30.95 31.20
CA MET A 39 23.98 -29.66 30.50
C MET A 39 24.53 -28.56 31.42
N ALA A 40 23.97 -28.38 32.63
CA ALA A 40 24.40 -27.27 33.48
C ALA A 40 25.80 -27.45 34.03
N GLU A 41 26.16 -28.66 34.43
CA GLU A 41 27.50 -29.02 34.92
C GLU A 41 28.54 -28.74 33.82
N GLN A 42 28.32 -29.24 32.60
CA GLN A 42 29.24 -29.05 31.50
C GLN A 42 29.40 -27.58 31.08
N ILE A 43 28.30 -26.81 31.04
CA ILE A 43 28.39 -25.38 30.76
C ILE A 43 29.18 -24.69 31.89
N GLN A 44 28.91 -25.03 33.16
CA GLN A 44 29.65 -24.46 34.29
C GLN A 44 31.15 -24.78 34.22
N ASP A 45 31.53 -25.98 33.82
CA ASP A 45 32.93 -26.38 33.62
C ASP A 45 33.62 -25.58 32.51
N GLU A 46 32.94 -25.28 31.41
CA GLU A 46 33.52 -24.42 30.38
C GLU A 46 33.74 -22.98 30.87
N PHE A 47 32.94 -22.52 31.84
CA PHE A 47 33.10 -21.22 32.48
C PHE A 47 34.11 -21.20 33.64
N SER A 48 34.27 -22.30 34.39
CA SER A 48 35.26 -22.38 35.48
C SER A 48 36.70 -22.25 34.96
N ARG A 49 36.91 -22.71 33.71
CA ARG A 49 38.17 -22.57 32.96
C ARG A 49 38.44 -21.14 32.44
N LEU A 50 37.54 -20.18 32.65
CA LEU A 50 37.71 -18.79 32.22
C LEU A 50 38.14 -17.88 33.37
N LYS A 51 39.12 -17.02 33.12
CA LYS A 51 39.56 -15.98 34.08
C LYS A 51 38.58 -14.80 34.23
N LYS A 52 37.43 -14.80 33.53
CA LYS A 52 36.49 -13.67 33.47
C LYS A 52 35.08 -14.10 33.84
N ASN A 53 34.42 -13.32 34.70
CA ASN A 53 33.03 -13.56 35.07
C ASN A 53 32.07 -13.07 33.99
N VAL A 54 31.58 -13.98 33.16
CA VAL A 54 30.59 -13.71 32.10
C VAL A 54 29.18 -14.00 32.60
N LYS A 55 28.30 -13.00 32.54
CA LYS A 55 26.89 -13.09 33.01
C LYS A 55 26.00 -13.95 32.11
N ASN A 56 26.23 -13.93 30.80
CA ASN A 56 25.45 -14.71 29.83
C ASN A 56 26.15 -16.05 29.63
N LYS A 57 25.52 -17.14 30.06
CA LYS A 57 26.13 -18.48 30.08
C LYS A 57 25.81 -19.27 28.82
N ALA A 58 24.60 -19.16 28.30
CA ALA A 58 24.19 -19.83 27.06
C ALA A 58 23.22 -18.98 26.24
N LEU A 59 23.15 -19.24 24.94
CA LEU A 59 22.12 -18.73 24.04
C LEU A 59 21.08 -19.83 23.83
N GLU A 60 19.84 -19.57 24.23
CA GLU A 60 18.71 -20.43 23.90
C GLU A 60 18.10 -19.97 22.58
N ILE A 61 17.88 -20.91 21.67
CA ILE A 61 17.08 -20.76 20.46
C ILE A 61 15.86 -21.66 20.58
N THR A 62 14.67 -21.06 20.57
CA THR A 62 13.41 -21.80 20.43
C THR A 62 13.09 -21.89 18.94
N GLN A 63 13.04 -23.11 18.41
CA GLN A 63 12.66 -23.40 17.03
C GLN A 63 11.30 -24.11 17.06
N SER A 64 10.27 -23.55 16.43
CA SER A 64 8.89 -24.04 16.55
C SER A 64 8.18 -24.14 15.21
N TRP A 65 7.34 -25.16 15.04
CA TRP A 65 6.53 -25.37 13.84
C TRP A 65 5.05 -25.04 14.09
N PRO A 66 4.27 -24.69 13.07
CA PRO A 66 2.83 -24.52 13.21
C PRO A 66 2.13 -25.89 13.37
N VAL A 67 0.87 -25.87 13.81
CA VAL A 67 0.12 -27.08 14.17
C VAL A 67 0.02 -28.04 12.99
N GLU A 68 -0.24 -27.49 11.80
CA GLU A 68 -0.43 -28.23 10.56
C GLU A 68 0.85 -28.96 10.10
N GLU A 69 2.01 -28.49 10.54
CA GLU A 69 3.29 -29.10 10.19
C GLU A 69 3.81 -30.01 11.31
N SER A 70 3.34 -29.86 12.54
CA SER A 70 3.90 -30.54 13.72
C SER A 70 3.85 -32.07 13.65
N ASN A 71 2.92 -32.63 12.87
CA ASN A 71 2.74 -34.08 12.70
C ASN A 71 3.37 -34.63 11.40
N LEU A 72 4.10 -33.83 10.63
CA LEU A 72 4.64 -34.25 9.33
C LEU A 72 5.90 -35.13 9.43
N LEU A 73 6.66 -35.01 10.53
CA LEU A 73 7.90 -35.75 10.78
C LEU A 73 7.92 -36.27 12.21
N SER A 74 8.80 -37.22 12.52
CA SER A 74 8.94 -37.74 13.88
C SER A 74 9.64 -36.73 14.82
N PRO A 75 9.41 -36.79 16.14
CA PRO A 75 10.10 -35.93 17.11
C PRO A 75 11.64 -35.99 17.01
N GLU A 76 12.19 -37.16 16.69
CA GLU A 76 13.64 -37.37 16.49
C GLU A 76 14.13 -36.59 15.28
N LYS A 77 13.34 -36.52 14.21
CA LYS A 77 13.72 -35.75 13.02
C LYS A 77 13.71 -34.25 13.30
N TYR A 78 12.74 -33.77 14.06
CA TYR A 78 12.74 -32.38 14.54
C TYR A 78 13.94 -32.09 15.42
N ASN A 79 14.29 -33.01 16.31
CA ASN A 79 15.47 -32.91 17.15
C ASN A 79 16.76 -32.83 16.31
N GLU A 80 16.91 -33.69 15.30
CA GLU A 80 18.04 -33.68 14.36
C GLU A 80 18.20 -32.32 13.65
N MET A 81 17.09 -31.74 13.18
CA MET A 81 17.09 -30.40 12.57
C MET A 81 17.56 -29.31 13.55
N GLY A 82 17.27 -29.49 14.86
CA GLY A 82 17.75 -28.59 15.91
C GLY A 82 19.27 -28.69 16.11
N HIS A 83 19.83 -29.90 16.04
CA HIS A 83 21.28 -30.12 16.12
C HIS A 83 22.00 -29.54 14.91
N GLU A 84 21.43 -29.73 13.73
CA GLU A 84 21.98 -29.16 12.50
C GLU A 84 22.01 -27.63 12.56
N LEU A 85 20.94 -27.01 13.06
CA LEU A 85 20.88 -25.56 13.24
C LEU A 85 21.96 -25.08 14.22
N ALA A 86 22.14 -25.77 15.35
CA ALA A 86 23.19 -25.44 16.32
C ALA A 86 24.59 -25.54 15.70
N LYS A 87 24.87 -26.63 14.98
CA LYS A 87 26.16 -26.91 14.33
C LYS A 87 26.50 -25.88 13.26
N ARG A 88 25.54 -25.52 12.39
CA ARG A 88 25.75 -24.52 11.32
C ARG A 88 25.87 -23.10 11.89
N PHE A 89 25.11 -22.77 12.94
CA PHE A 89 25.06 -21.42 13.51
C PHE A 89 26.26 -21.12 14.42
N ALA A 90 26.65 -22.06 15.27
CA ALA A 90 27.67 -21.89 16.29
C ALA A 90 28.68 -23.06 16.28
N PRO A 91 29.49 -23.22 15.22
CA PRO A 91 30.48 -24.29 15.13
C PRO A 91 31.48 -24.21 16.28
N GLY A 92 31.79 -25.36 16.88
CA GLY A 92 32.74 -25.48 18.00
C GLY A 92 32.21 -25.06 19.37
N HIS A 93 30.91 -24.75 19.47
CA HIS A 93 30.21 -24.58 20.75
C HIS A 93 29.44 -25.84 21.11
N LYS A 94 29.47 -26.23 22.39
CA LYS A 94 28.58 -27.29 22.90
C LYS A 94 27.12 -26.86 22.81
N ALA A 95 26.24 -27.75 22.37
CA ALA A 95 24.82 -27.50 22.26
C ALA A 95 23.98 -28.68 22.76
N TRP A 96 22.80 -28.36 23.29
CA TRP A 96 21.78 -29.33 23.72
C TRP A 96 20.47 -29.01 23.03
N VAL A 97 19.77 -30.05 22.56
CA VAL A 97 18.49 -29.91 21.87
C VAL A 97 17.45 -30.73 22.61
N VAL A 98 16.40 -30.03 23.04
CA VAL A 98 15.26 -30.65 23.75
C VAL A 98 14.02 -30.42 22.93
N THR A 99 13.40 -31.48 22.45
CA THR A 99 12.19 -31.43 21.63
C THR A 99 10.98 -31.72 22.52
N HIS A 100 10.07 -30.76 22.60
CA HIS A 100 8.80 -30.89 23.32
C HIS A 100 7.65 -31.12 22.33
N THR A 101 6.80 -32.09 22.66
CA THR A 101 5.61 -32.51 21.89
C THR A 101 4.30 -32.21 22.63
N GLU A 102 4.35 -31.77 23.88
CA GLU A 102 3.19 -31.61 24.78
C GLU A 102 2.19 -30.51 24.37
N THR A 103 2.66 -29.49 23.64
CA THR A 103 1.83 -28.36 23.22
C THR A 103 1.29 -28.63 21.82
N GLU A 104 0.23 -27.92 21.40
CA GLU A 104 -0.31 -28.00 20.02
C GLU A 104 0.74 -27.83 18.91
N LYS A 105 1.93 -27.31 19.23
CA LYS A 105 3.04 -27.07 18.32
C LYS A 105 4.30 -27.76 18.81
N ILE A 106 4.87 -28.63 17.97
CA ILE A 106 6.19 -29.19 18.27
C ILE A 106 7.24 -28.09 18.23
N HIS A 107 8.18 -28.12 19.17
CA HIS A 107 9.25 -27.14 19.23
C HIS A 107 10.52 -27.69 19.89
N ASN A 108 11.67 -27.21 19.42
CA ASN A 108 12.97 -27.46 20.01
C ASN A 108 13.39 -26.29 20.90
N HIS A 109 13.98 -26.60 22.05
CA HIS A 109 14.85 -25.73 22.80
C HIS A 109 16.29 -26.11 22.52
N ILE A 110 17.00 -25.26 21.79
CA ILE A 110 18.41 -25.43 21.45
C ILE A 110 19.22 -24.53 22.37
N VAL A 111 19.97 -25.10 23.30
CA VAL A 111 20.81 -24.35 24.25
C VAL A 111 22.26 -24.45 23.82
N ILE A 112 22.84 -23.35 23.38
CA ILE A 112 24.22 -23.27 22.90
C ILE A 112 25.10 -22.58 23.95
N CYS A 113 26.17 -23.23 24.38
CA CYS A 113 27.14 -22.65 25.30
C CYS A 113 27.71 -21.34 24.71
N ASN A 114 27.71 -20.26 25.49
CA ASN A 114 28.20 -18.96 24.99
C ASN A 114 29.70 -19.00 24.70
N VAL A 115 30.46 -19.93 25.27
CA VAL A 115 31.92 -19.99 25.13
C VAL A 115 32.29 -21.16 24.24
N HIS A 116 33.16 -20.89 23.27
CA HIS A 116 33.69 -21.90 22.37
C HIS A 116 34.62 -22.84 23.13
N SER A 117 34.49 -24.16 22.92
CA SER A 117 35.18 -25.19 23.72
C SER A 117 36.71 -25.08 23.62
N GLU A 118 37.24 -24.86 22.42
CA GLU A 118 38.69 -24.70 22.19
C GLU A 118 39.16 -23.25 22.32
N THR A 119 38.61 -22.34 21.52
CA THR A 119 39.13 -20.96 21.40
C THR A 119 38.77 -20.05 22.57
N ARG A 120 37.84 -20.47 23.44
CA ARG A 120 37.32 -19.71 24.59
C ARG A 120 36.68 -18.36 24.22
N LYS A 121 36.41 -18.12 22.94
CA LYS A 121 35.71 -16.90 22.48
C LYS A 121 34.22 -17.00 22.75
N SER A 122 33.61 -15.87 23.07
CA SER A 122 32.15 -15.78 23.29
C SER A 122 31.36 -15.70 21.99
N LEU A 123 30.12 -16.20 21.99
CA LEU A 123 29.18 -16.06 20.89
C LEU A 123 28.96 -14.58 20.55
N LYS A 124 28.92 -14.28 19.26
CA LYS A 124 28.55 -12.96 18.75
C LYS A 124 27.03 -12.90 18.67
N ASN A 125 26.43 -11.87 19.24
CA ASN A 125 24.99 -11.61 19.11
C ASN A 125 24.77 -10.19 18.57
N LYS A 126 25.07 -10.02 17.28
CA LYS A 126 24.76 -8.80 16.52
C LYS A 126 23.50 -9.03 15.70
N ARG A 127 22.89 -7.94 15.23
CA ARG A 127 21.73 -8.01 14.33
C ARG A 127 21.97 -8.87 13.09
N ALA A 128 23.20 -8.87 12.55
CA ALA A 128 23.60 -9.71 11.43
C ALA A 128 23.51 -11.22 11.74
N GLU A 129 23.92 -11.65 12.95
CA GLU A 129 23.83 -13.07 13.36
C GLU A 129 22.37 -13.52 13.50
N MET A 130 21.47 -12.62 13.88
CA MET A 130 20.03 -12.90 13.93
C MET A 130 19.46 -13.21 12.54
N PHE A 131 19.90 -12.48 11.51
CA PHE A 131 19.52 -12.77 10.12
C PHE A 131 20.14 -14.08 9.65
N ARG A 132 21.43 -14.32 9.94
CA ARG A 132 22.11 -15.58 9.62
C ARG A 132 21.42 -16.79 10.25
N LEU A 133 21.02 -16.70 11.52
CA LEU A 133 20.29 -17.78 12.21
C LEU A 133 19.00 -18.13 11.47
N HIS A 134 18.30 -17.11 11.01
CA HIS A 134 17.05 -17.22 10.29
C HIS A 134 17.23 -17.83 8.89
N ASP A 135 18.26 -17.40 8.15
CA ASP A 135 18.59 -17.94 6.84
C ASP A 135 18.96 -19.43 6.97
N LEU A 136 19.82 -19.78 7.93
CA LEU A 136 20.20 -21.18 8.21
C LEU A 136 18.99 -22.04 8.58
N ASN A 137 18.07 -21.52 9.41
CA ASN A 137 16.86 -22.24 9.76
C ASN A 137 15.94 -22.45 8.54
N ASN A 138 15.87 -21.49 7.62
CA ASN A 138 15.13 -21.64 6.37
C ASN A 138 15.78 -22.66 5.43
N ASP A 139 17.11 -22.67 5.34
CA ASP A 139 17.84 -23.65 4.53
C ASP A 139 17.59 -25.08 5.04
N ILE A 140 17.70 -25.31 6.35
CA ILE A 140 17.40 -26.61 6.98
C ILE A 140 15.93 -26.98 6.78
N ALA A 141 15.01 -26.02 6.90
CA ALA A 141 13.59 -26.27 6.64
C ALA A 141 13.36 -26.73 5.20
N ARG A 142 13.97 -26.05 4.22
CA ARG A 142 13.88 -26.38 2.79
C ARG A 142 14.45 -27.76 2.49
N GLU A 143 15.62 -28.07 3.04
CA GLU A 143 16.29 -29.37 2.89
C GLU A 143 15.44 -30.54 3.45
N ASN A 144 14.59 -30.26 4.45
CA ASN A 144 13.68 -31.24 5.06
C ASN A 144 12.23 -31.15 4.55
N GLY A 145 11.99 -30.50 3.40
CA GLY A 145 10.69 -30.49 2.72
C GLY A 145 9.67 -29.46 3.24
N PHE A 146 10.07 -28.54 4.11
CA PHE A 146 9.21 -27.46 4.60
C PHE A 146 9.31 -26.20 3.73
N LYS A 147 8.25 -25.38 3.74
CA LYS A 147 8.24 -24.08 3.08
C LYS A 147 9.08 -23.05 3.85
N GLU A 148 9.81 -22.22 3.12
CA GLU A 148 10.64 -21.14 3.69
C GLU A 148 9.80 -19.99 4.26
N ILE A 149 10.32 -19.35 5.30
CA ILE A 149 9.77 -18.09 5.80
C ILE A 149 10.51 -16.93 5.14
N ASP A 150 9.79 -16.08 4.40
CA ASP A 150 10.33 -14.77 4.05
C ASP A 150 10.27 -13.84 5.27
N ILE A 151 11.40 -13.69 5.96
CA ILE A 151 11.54 -12.78 7.09
C ILE A 151 11.98 -11.38 6.62
N TYR A 152 12.47 -11.27 5.37
CA TYR A 152 12.78 -10.02 4.67
C TYR A 152 11.49 -9.29 4.26
N GLY A 153 10.36 -10.00 4.16
CA GLY A 153 9.01 -9.43 4.04
C GLY A 153 8.62 -8.46 5.17
N LYS A 154 9.36 -8.39 6.28
CA LYS A 154 9.18 -7.32 7.30
C LYS A 154 9.71 -5.95 6.86
N GLU A 155 10.44 -5.84 5.76
CA GLU A 155 10.87 -4.54 5.22
C GLU A 155 9.69 -3.71 4.67
N THR A 156 8.56 -4.36 4.40
CA THR A 156 7.28 -3.72 4.05
C THR A 156 6.34 -3.58 5.25
N LYS A 157 6.85 -3.59 6.50
CA LYS A 157 6.02 -3.14 7.62
C LYS A 157 5.58 -1.71 7.34
N ASN A 158 4.29 -1.54 7.05
CA ASN A 158 3.64 -0.23 7.03
C ASN A 158 3.91 0.43 8.39
N PHE A 159 4.85 1.38 8.41
CA PHE A 159 5.23 2.17 9.58
C PHE A 159 4.17 3.22 9.94
N ALA A 160 3.03 3.20 9.24
CA ALA A 160 1.87 4.01 9.56
C ALA A 160 1.52 3.87 11.06
N PRO A 161 1.33 5.00 11.78
CA PRO A 161 0.86 4.99 13.16
C PRO A 161 -0.41 4.14 13.31
N GLN A 162 -0.62 3.50 14.45
CA GLN A 162 -1.80 2.62 14.66
C GLN A 162 -3.11 3.34 14.36
N ARG A 163 -3.27 4.58 14.86
CA ARG A 163 -4.42 5.44 14.53
C ARG A 163 -4.61 5.67 13.03
N ALA A 164 -3.52 5.78 12.26
CA ALA A 164 -3.60 5.92 10.80
C ALA A 164 -4.00 4.59 10.12
N LYS A 165 -3.58 3.45 10.68
CA LYS A 165 -4.02 2.12 10.24
C LYS A 165 -5.49 1.87 10.56
N ASP A 166 -5.92 2.21 11.77
CA ASP A 166 -7.31 2.05 12.21
C ASP A 166 -8.25 2.92 11.37
N MET A 167 -7.86 4.17 11.10
CA MET A 167 -8.61 5.04 10.19
C MET A 167 -8.64 4.50 8.76
N ALA A 168 -7.51 4.01 8.23
CA ALA A 168 -7.49 3.38 6.90
C ALA A 168 -8.31 2.08 6.83
N ALA A 169 -8.34 1.28 7.91
CA ALA A 169 -9.19 0.10 8.01
C ALA A 169 -10.68 0.46 8.02
N GLN A 170 -11.04 1.62 8.58
CA GLN A 170 -12.37 2.24 8.44
C GLN A 170 -12.61 2.87 7.06
N GLY A 171 -11.70 2.68 6.09
CA GLY A 171 -11.73 3.28 4.76
C GLY A 171 -11.46 4.78 4.75
N LYS A 172 -11.14 5.41 5.89
CA LYS A 172 -10.89 6.86 5.99
C LYS A 172 -9.47 7.18 5.51
N PRO A 173 -9.30 8.01 4.47
CA PRO A 173 -7.98 8.43 4.04
C PRO A 173 -7.34 9.31 5.13
N THR A 174 -6.09 9.04 5.49
CA THR A 174 -5.43 9.71 6.61
C THR A 174 -4.40 10.73 6.13
N TRP A 175 -4.07 11.70 7.00
CA TRP A 175 -2.97 12.65 6.77
C TRP A 175 -1.65 11.94 6.47
N TYR A 176 -1.39 10.78 7.10
CA TYR A 176 -0.17 10.01 6.91
C TYR A 176 -0.06 9.47 5.49
N PHE A 177 -1.13 8.86 4.96
CA PHE A 177 -1.14 8.35 3.58
C PHE A 177 -1.16 9.48 2.55
N ASP A 178 -1.79 10.62 2.86
CA ASP A 178 -1.75 11.81 2.01
C ASP A 178 -0.32 12.37 1.90
N MET A 179 0.36 12.55 3.04
CA MET A 179 1.76 12.95 3.09
C MET A 179 2.66 11.94 2.37
N GLN A 180 2.44 10.63 2.57
CA GLN A 180 3.21 9.58 1.91
C GLN A 180 3.09 9.65 0.38
N GLN A 181 1.89 9.93 -0.15
CA GLN A 181 1.67 10.11 -1.59
C GLN A 181 2.37 11.35 -2.13
N LYS A 182 2.29 12.48 -1.41
CA LYS A 182 3.01 13.72 -1.76
C LYS A 182 4.53 13.49 -1.84
N VAL A 183 5.06 12.78 -0.86
CA VAL A 183 6.48 12.38 -0.77
C VAL A 183 6.87 11.41 -1.89
N ASP A 184 6.02 10.46 -2.26
CA ASP A 184 6.29 9.51 -3.35
C ASP A 184 6.31 10.21 -4.73
N PHE A 185 5.38 11.13 -4.97
CA PHE A 185 5.38 11.97 -6.18
C PHE A 185 6.67 12.79 -6.30
N ALA A 186 7.04 13.52 -5.24
CA ALA A 186 8.25 14.35 -5.25
C ALA A 186 9.50 13.50 -5.51
N LYS A 187 9.57 12.30 -4.91
CA LYS A 187 10.70 11.37 -5.10
C LYS A 187 10.80 10.92 -6.56
N ALA A 188 9.67 10.66 -7.22
CA ALA A 188 9.65 10.21 -8.60
C ALA A 188 10.04 11.30 -9.61
N ALA A 189 9.86 12.57 -9.26
CA ALA A 189 10.21 13.69 -10.13
C ALA A 189 11.65 14.19 -9.92
N SER A 190 12.19 14.10 -8.70
CA SER A 190 13.41 14.82 -8.31
C SER A 190 14.71 14.07 -8.61
N THR A 191 15.75 14.82 -8.94
CA THR A 191 17.14 14.35 -9.09
C THR A 191 18.07 14.84 -7.97
N SER A 192 17.56 15.71 -7.10
CA SER A 192 18.31 16.28 -5.98
C SER A 192 17.42 16.50 -4.76
N PHE A 193 18.04 16.70 -3.59
CA PHE A 193 17.31 17.07 -2.38
C PHE A 193 16.65 18.43 -2.51
N ASP A 194 17.28 19.34 -3.24
CA ASP A 194 16.74 20.67 -3.48
C ASP A 194 15.42 20.55 -4.24
N GLU A 195 15.42 19.95 -5.43
CA GLU A 195 14.20 19.75 -6.23
C GLU A 195 13.09 19.06 -5.42
N TYR A 196 13.49 18.07 -4.62
CA TYR A 196 12.59 17.31 -3.74
C TYR A 196 11.93 18.20 -2.68
N VAL A 197 12.70 19.04 -2.00
CA VAL A 197 12.20 19.99 -1.00
C VAL A 197 11.32 21.07 -1.66
N GLY A 198 11.73 21.58 -2.81
CA GLY A 198 10.98 22.58 -3.58
C GLY A 198 9.60 22.08 -4.00
N ILE A 199 9.53 20.88 -4.60
CA ILE A 199 8.27 20.25 -4.98
C ILE A 199 7.39 20.02 -3.75
N LEU A 200 7.94 19.51 -2.64
CA LEU A 200 7.15 19.23 -1.44
C LEU A 200 6.59 20.49 -0.77
N LYS A 201 7.31 21.61 -0.84
CA LYS A 201 6.83 22.91 -0.36
C LYS A 201 5.52 23.31 -1.04
N PHE A 202 5.44 23.22 -2.38
CA PHE A 202 4.21 23.54 -3.13
C PHE A 202 3.06 22.55 -2.92
N ARG A 203 3.36 21.40 -2.34
CA ARG A 203 2.40 20.36 -1.96
C ARG A 203 1.99 20.50 -0.48
N GLY A 204 2.45 21.53 0.23
CA GLY A 204 2.12 21.77 1.63
C GLY A 204 2.80 20.80 2.60
N VAL A 205 3.97 20.27 2.24
CA VAL A 205 4.80 19.40 3.10
C VAL A 205 6.14 20.09 3.32
N HIS A 206 6.46 20.39 4.58
CA HIS A 206 7.76 20.92 4.93
C HIS A 206 8.74 19.78 5.19
N VAL A 207 9.96 19.93 4.68
CA VAL A 207 11.00 18.92 4.78
C VAL A 207 12.20 19.51 5.49
N ARG A 208 12.73 18.77 6.46
CA ARG A 208 13.98 19.09 7.14
C ARG A 208 15.01 18.01 6.80
N VAL A 209 16.06 18.41 6.10
CA VAL A 209 17.19 17.55 5.76
C VAL A 209 18.32 17.79 6.76
N GLU A 210 18.82 16.73 7.38
CA GLU A 210 19.95 16.75 8.31
C GLU A 210 21.08 15.83 7.80
N ASN A 211 22.23 15.84 8.47
CA ASN A 211 23.39 15.04 8.07
C ASN A 211 23.05 13.54 7.91
N LYS A 212 22.32 12.96 8.87
CA LYS A 212 22.01 11.51 8.90
C LYS A 212 20.52 11.19 8.66
N ASN A 213 19.64 12.17 8.68
CA ASN A 213 18.19 11.94 8.68
C ASN A 213 17.46 12.95 7.80
N ILE A 214 16.24 12.60 7.41
CA ILE A 214 15.26 13.50 6.82
C ILE A 214 13.96 13.39 7.62
N SER A 215 13.26 14.52 7.80
CA SER A 215 12.00 14.60 8.54
C SER A 215 10.96 15.38 7.75
N TYR A 216 9.71 14.90 7.79
CA TYR A 216 8.57 15.48 7.08
C TYR A 216 7.57 16.08 8.07
N LEU A 217 7.09 17.28 7.79
CA LEU A 217 6.06 17.98 8.56
C LEU A 217 4.87 18.28 7.64
N TYR A 218 3.67 17.92 8.10
CA TYR A 218 2.43 18.01 7.33
C TYR A 218 1.36 18.74 8.15
N GLY A 219 1.12 20.01 7.84
CA GLY A 219 0.19 20.85 8.59
C GLY A 219 0.71 21.44 9.88
N ASP A 220 -0.05 22.41 10.37
CA ASP A 220 0.44 23.41 11.34
C ASP A 220 0.69 22.83 12.73
N GLU A 221 0.00 21.75 13.09
CA GLU A 221 0.10 21.10 14.41
C GLU A 221 0.82 19.73 14.38
N ALA A 222 1.36 19.32 13.23
CA ALA A 222 1.85 17.95 13.07
C ALA A 222 3.26 17.71 13.60
N LYS A 223 3.41 16.59 14.34
CA LYS A 223 4.71 16.07 14.74
C LYS A 223 5.51 15.63 13.52
N ALA A 224 6.77 16.04 13.45
CA ALA A 224 7.69 15.64 12.40
C ALA A 224 7.84 14.10 12.31
N VAL A 225 7.62 13.54 11.12
CA VAL A 225 7.79 12.11 10.84
C VAL A 225 9.17 11.89 10.21
N ARG A 226 10.03 11.11 10.87
CA ARG A 226 11.34 10.73 10.31
C ARG A 226 11.14 9.86 9.07
N GLY A 227 11.91 10.08 8.00
CA GLY A 227 11.77 9.35 6.73
C GLY A 227 11.85 7.84 6.85
N LYS A 228 12.73 7.33 7.73
CA LYS A 228 12.79 5.89 8.06
C LYS A 228 11.46 5.33 8.60
N ARG A 229 10.65 6.15 9.29
CA ARG A 229 9.30 5.81 9.74
C ARG A 229 8.23 6.03 8.67
N LEU A 230 8.54 6.69 7.56
CA LEU A 230 7.64 6.79 6.41
C LEU A 230 7.83 5.57 5.48
N GLY A 231 9.05 5.04 5.45
CA GLY A 231 9.50 3.85 4.72
C GLY A 231 10.95 4.03 4.28
N LYS A 232 11.71 2.95 4.11
CA LYS A 232 13.12 3.04 3.69
C LYS A 232 13.32 3.83 2.40
N LYS A 233 12.39 3.71 1.43
CA LYS A 233 12.43 4.51 0.19
C LYS A 233 12.32 6.03 0.39
N PHE A 234 11.97 6.49 1.59
CA PHE A 234 11.80 7.89 1.95
C PHE A 234 12.80 8.36 3.02
N ASP A 235 13.73 7.49 3.44
CA ASP A 235 14.91 7.93 4.17
C ASP A 235 15.98 8.46 3.21
N LYS A 236 17.07 8.97 3.76
CA LYS A 236 18.09 9.67 2.99
C LYS A 236 18.75 8.74 1.95
N ASP A 237 19.04 7.50 2.33
CA ASP A 237 19.70 6.53 1.45
C ASP A 237 18.74 6.08 0.32
N GLY A 238 17.47 5.85 0.66
CA GLY A 238 16.43 5.56 -0.32
C GLY A 238 16.21 6.68 -1.33
N LEU A 239 16.23 7.94 -0.87
CA LEU A 239 16.10 9.11 -1.74
C LEU A 239 17.33 9.29 -2.64
N MET A 240 18.55 9.16 -2.11
CA MET A 240 19.77 9.23 -2.93
C MET A 240 19.78 8.17 -4.04
N LYS A 241 19.33 6.95 -3.73
CA LYS A 241 19.17 5.90 -4.74
C LYS A 241 18.16 6.31 -5.82
N ALA A 242 16.99 6.80 -5.42
CA ALA A 242 15.96 7.22 -6.37
C ALA A 242 16.42 8.40 -7.25
N PHE A 243 17.11 9.38 -6.67
CA PHE A 243 17.66 10.51 -7.41
C PHE A 243 18.67 10.07 -8.47
N LYS A 244 19.54 9.12 -8.13
CA LYS A 244 20.49 8.53 -9.08
C LYS A 244 19.78 7.80 -10.23
N GLU A 245 18.78 6.98 -9.92
CA GLU A 245 17.96 6.28 -10.92
C GLU A 245 17.21 7.27 -11.84
N ASN A 246 16.71 8.38 -11.28
CA ASN A 246 16.08 9.44 -12.05
C ASN A 246 17.11 10.15 -12.95
N ASP A 247 18.29 10.48 -12.44
CA ASP A 247 19.37 11.12 -13.21
C ASP A 247 19.78 10.25 -14.41
N GLU A 248 19.93 8.93 -14.21
CA GLU A 248 20.21 7.94 -15.26
C GLU A 248 19.07 7.88 -16.30
N ARG A 249 17.80 7.91 -15.85
CA ARG A 249 16.62 7.93 -16.72
C ARG A 249 16.55 9.17 -17.59
N TYR A 250 16.85 10.34 -17.02
CA TYR A 250 16.90 11.60 -17.77
C TYR A 250 18.09 11.64 -18.74
N ALA A 251 19.22 10.99 -18.42
CA ALA A 251 20.38 10.92 -19.31
C ALA A 251 20.11 10.09 -20.58
N GLN A 252 19.26 9.06 -20.52
CA GLN A 252 18.88 8.24 -21.67
C GLN A 252 17.94 8.95 -22.67
N LYS A 253 17.40 10.13 -22.33
CA LYS A 253 16.47 10.91 -23.18
C LYS A 253 16.81 12.42 -23.14
N PRO A 254 17.91 12.86 -23.80
CA PRO A 254 18.53 14.19 -23.60
C PRO A 254 17.66 15.42 -23.96
N GLY A 255 16.74 15.31 -24.93
CA GLY A 255 16.00 16.46 -25.49
C GLY A 255 15.09 17.24 -24.52
N LEU A 256 14.78 16.70 -23.34
CA LEU A 256 13.98 17.39 -22.32
C LEU A 256 14.84 18.15 -21.30
N ARG A 257 16.05 17.65 -21.01
CA ARG A 257 17.02 18.32 -20.13
C ARG A 257 17.75 19.44 -20.88
N ASP A 258 18.00 19.26 -22.17
CA ASP A 258 18.60 20.28 -23.04
C ASP A 258 17.77 21.57 -23.12
N ARG A 259 16.43 21.47 -23.07
CA ARG A 259 15.54 22.65 -22.97
C ARG A 259 15.49 23.26 -21.56
N MET A 260 15.59 22.46 -20.50
CA MET A 260 15.72 22.97 -19.12
C MET A 260 17.07 23.68 -18.86
N LEU A 261 18.14 23.28 -19.56
CA LEU A 261 19.50 23.84 -19.41
C LEU A 261 19.81 25.00 -20.37
N SER A 262 19.10 25.09 -21.51
CA SER A 262 19.28 26.17 -22.49
C SER A 262 19.00 27.55 -21.89
N ASP A 263 17.99 27.68 -21.03
CA ASP A 263 17.66 28.92 -20.33
C ASP A 263 18.68 29.27 -19.23
N LEU A 264 19.35 28.26 -18.67
CA LEU A 264 20.43 28.42 -17.68
C LEU A 264 21.71 28.97 -18.30
N ARG A 265 22.05 28.59 -19.55
CA ARG A 265 23.28 29.06 -20.23
C ARG A 265 23.21 30.52 -20.70
N ALA A 266 22.01 31.02 -21.01
CA ALA A 266 21.82 32.41 -21.42
C ALA A 266 22.02 33.42 -20.27
N ALA A 267 22.05 32.96 -19.01
CA ALA A 267 22.19 33.79 -17.82
C ALA A 267 23.63 33.82 -17.22
N PHE A 268 24.62 33.21 -17.89
CA PHE A 268 26.02 33.17 -17.43
C PHE A 268 26.98 33.70 -18.50
N ASP A 269 26.88 34.99 -18.79
CA ASP A 269 27.86 35.79 -19.52
C ASP A 269 29.07 36.20 -18.65
N GLY A 270 29.63 35.22 -17.93
CA GLY A 270 31.06 35.21 -17.62
C GLY A 270 31.63 36.34 -16.74
N LYS A 271 30.85 36.97 -15.86
CA LYS A 271 31.38 37.89 -14.83
C LYS A 271 30.79 37.57 -13.44
N GLY A 272 31.65 37.08 -12.54
CA GLY A 272 31.34 36.84 -11.10
C GLY A 272 30.88 38.13 -10.38
N ASN A 273 30.38 38.15 -9.15
CA ASN A 273 30.62 37.42 -7.90
C ASN A 273 29.36 37.69 -7.01
N PHE A 274 28.94 36.93 -5.98
CA PHE A 274 29.57 36.80 -4.66
C PHE A 274 28.73 35.80 -3.83
N VAL A 275 29.16 34.55 -3.76
CA VAL A 275 29.21 33.79 -2.50
C VAL A 275 30.44 32.92 -2.64
N GLY A 276 31.40 33.07 -1.73
CA GLY A 276 32.76 32.51 -1.86
C GLY A 276 32.84 30.99 -1.92
N THR A 277 32.53 30.40 -3.07
CA THR A 277 33.02 29.09 -3.49
C THR A 277 33.21 29.13 -5.00
N GLN A 278 34.42 28.82 -5.46
CA GLN A 278 34.71 28.65 -6.88
C GLN A 278 33.73 27.61 -7.46
N SER A 279 33.03 28.04 -8.51
CA SER A 279 32.17 27.15 -9.28
C SER A 279 33.03 26.20 -10.10
N HIS A 280 33.26 25.00 -9.56
CA HIS A 280 33.36 23.79 -10.40
C HIS A 280 31.96 23.18 -10.62
N LEU A 281 30.94 24.03 -10.73
CA LEU A 281 29.52 23.64 -10.81
C LEU A 281 29.01 23.47 -12.25
N LEU A 282 29.93 23.47 -13.21
CA LEU A 282 29.70 22.97 -14.56
C LEU A 282 30.87 22.05 -14.91
N LEU A 283 30.54 20.93 -15.55
CA LEU A 283 31.37 19.76 -15.90
C LEU A 283 31.46 18.69 -14.76
N GLU A 284 30.99 17.43 -14.90
CA GLU A 284 30.55 16.66 -16.07
C GLU A 284 29.34 15.74 -15.87
N SER A 285 28.59 15.60 -16.97
CA SER A 285 27.73 14.47 -17.28
C SER A 285 28.57 13.25 -17.69
N THR A 286 28.27 12.07 -17.16
CA THR A 286 28.83 10.78 -17.63
C THR A 286 28.22 10.32 -18.96
N SER A 287 28.14 11.22 -19.94
CA SER A 287 27.88 10.89 -21.35
C SER A 287 29.09 11.19 -22.25
N TYR A 288 30.26 11.54 -21.67
CA TYR A 288 31.50 11.81 -22.40
C TYR A 288 32.72 11.19 -21.67
N PRO A 289 33.73 10.67 -22.38
CA PRO A 289 34.91 10.05 -21.79
C PRO A 289 35.85 11.12 -21.23
N GLY A 290 36.26 10.96 -19.96
CA GLY A 290 37.37 11.73 -19.37
C GLY A 290 37.19 12.22 -17.94
N LEU A 291 36.01 12.05 -17.33
CA LEU A 291 35.65 12.92 -16.22
C LEU A 291 34.75 12.22 -15.16
N GLY A 292 35.06 12.45 -13.89
CA GLY A 292 34.82 11.54 -12.75
C GLY A 292 33.41 11.55 -12.11
N LYS A 293 33.13 10.58 -11.22
CA LYS A 293 31.82 10.39 -10.55
C LYS A 293 31.38 11.60 -9.70
N LYS A 294 30.12 12.02 -9.84
CA LYS A 294 29.44 13.02 -8.98
C LYS A 294 29.44 12.60 -7.50
N ASP A 295 29.77 13.53 -6.60
CA ASP A 295 29.74 13.33 -5.15
C ASP A 295 28.56 14.08 -4.50
N TYR A 296 27.50 13.33 -4.18
CA TYR A 296 26.26 13.83 -3.58
C TYR A 296 26.40 14.25 -2.10
N SER A 297 27.54 13.98 -1.46
CA SER A 297 27.77 14.33 -0.05
C SER A 297 27.95 15.85 0.16
N LYS A 298 28.24 16.62 -0.90
CA LYS A 298 28.53 18.06 -0.84
C LYS A 298 27.28 18.92 -0.61
N PHE A 299 26.11 18.47 -1.03
CA PHE A 299 24.80 19.14 -0.84
C PHE A 299 24.22 18.91 0.57
N THR A 300 24.98 18.31 1.49
CA THR A 300 24.50 17.91 2.82
C THR A 300 24.88 18.88 3.94
N LYS A 301 25.61 19.96 3.65
CA LYS A 301 26.05 20.94 4.66
C LYS A 301 25.18 22.20 4.61
N VAL A 302 24.07 22.18 5.34
CA VAL A 302 23.41 23.42 5.79
C VAL A 302 23.88 23.66 7.23
N THR A 303 24.50 24.82 7.49
CA THR A 303 24.88 25.24 8.84
C THR A 303 23.63 25.43 9.70
N ARG A 304 23.69 24.99 10.97
CA ARG A 304 22.62 25.26 11.95
C ARG A 304 22.57 26.79 12.14
N ASN A 305 21.42 27.40 11.84
CA ASN A 305 21.14 28.85 11.84
C ASN A 305 21.50 29.65 10.57
N THR A 306 21.14 29.19 9.38
CA THR A 306 20.83 30.13 8.29
C THR A 306 19.31 30.36 8.23
N SER A 307 18.94 31.62 8.05
CA SER A 307 17.57 32.13 8.09
C SER A 307 16.66 31.39 7.12
N ARG A 308 15.37 31.31 7.45
CA ARG A 308 14.32 30.60 6.71
C ARG A 308 14.08 31.15 5.29
N ASP A 309 14.78 32.21 4.88
CA ASP A 309 14.42 33.08 3.76
C ASP A 309 15.29 32.91 2.49
N GLU A 310 16.38 32.15 2.54
CA GLU A 310 17.31 32.03 1.39
C GLU A 310 16.96 30.91 0.39
N LEU A 311 16.11 29.94 0.79
CA LEU A 311 15.72 28.80 -0.06
C LEU A 311 15.03 29.20 -1.38
N PRO A 312 14.04 30.12 -1.41
CA PRO A 312 13.34 30.48 -2.66
C PRO A 312 14.26 31.01 -3.76
N ALA A 313 15.26 31.82 -3.42
CA ALA A 313 16.17 32.45 -4.39
C ALA A 313 17.10 31.44 -5.10
N ILE A 314 17.47 30.34 -4.42
CA ILE A 314 18.28 29.26 -4.99
C ILE A 314 17.44 28.45 -5.99
N PHE A 315 16.20 28.14 -5.62
CA PHE A 315 15.26 27.40 -6.48
C PHE A 315 14.82 28.16 -7.71
N ASP A 316 14.63 29.47 -7.59
CA ASP A 316 14.27 30.33 -8.72
C ASP A 316 15.34 30.38 -9.81
N ARG A 317 16.60 30.05 -9.46
CA ARG A 317 17.74 30.02 -10.40
C ARG A 317 18.06 28.64 -10.98
N SER A 318 17.62 27.55 -10.34
CA SER A 318 18.07 26.18 -10.62
C SER A 318 16.95 25.16 -10.76
N GLY A 319 15.70 25.55 -10.53
CA GLY A 319 14.54 24.67 -10.63
C GLY A 319 14.22 24.29 -12.08
N GLY A 320 13.80 23.05 -12.31
CA GLY A 320 13.29 22.62 -13.61
C GLY A 320 11.87 23.14 -13.91
N ILE A 321 11.37 22.88 -15.13
CA ILE A 321 10.00 23.21 -15.59
C ILE A 321 8.92 22.86 -14.56
N LEU A 322 8.99 21.67 -13.96
CA LEU A 322 8.00 21.25 -12.96
C LEU A 322 7.96 22.19 -11.74
N TYR A 323 9.14 22.63 -11.27
CA TYR A 323 9.24 23.56 -10.14
C TYR A 323 8.55 24.88 -10.49
N HIS A 324 8.86 25.46 -11.67
CA HIS A 324 8.28 26.74 -12.09
C HIS A 324 6.77 26.66 -12.32
N GLU A 325 6.28 25.56 -12.90
CA GLU A 325 4.84 25.34 -13.06
C GLU A 325 4.13 25.17 -11.70
N MET A 326 4.75 24.47 -10.75
CA MET A 326 4.22 24.38 -9.38
C MET A 326 4.23 25.73 -8.65
N LYS A 327 5.28 26.54 -8.84
CA LYS A 327 5.36 27.90 -8.30
C LYS A 327 4.23 28.77 -8.84
N ARG A 328 4.08 28.82 -10.17
CA ARG A 328 3.01 29.56 -10.83
C ARG A 328 1.62 29.10 -10.38
N ALA A 329 1.42 27.79 -10.22
CA ALA A 329 0.17 27.26 -9.71
C ALA A 329 -0.08 27.70 -8.25
N SER A 330 0.95 27.74 -7.41
CA SER A 330 0.82 28.17 -6.01
C SER A 330 0.46 29.65 -5.84
N GLU A 331 0.74 30.48 -6.85
CA GLU A 331 0.36 31.89 -6.89
C GLU A 331 -1.12 32.11 -7.22
N GLN A 332 -1.81 31.09 -7.75
CA GLN A 332 -3.24 31.15 -8.09
C GLN A 332 -4.15 31.08 -6.86
N SER A 333 -5.38 31.57 -6.99
CA SER A 333 -6.41 31.57 -5.93
C SER A 333 -7.34 30.36 -6.06
N ILE A 334 -7.60 29.66 -4.95
CA ILE A 334 -8.62 28.61 -4.89
C ILE A 334 -10.01 29.21 -5.05
N PHE A 335 -10.27 30.41 -4.51
CA PHE A 335 -11.54 31.10 -4.70
C PHE A 335 -11.76 31.47 -6.16
N GLY A 336 -10.75 32.04 -6.83
CA GLY A 336 -10.80 32.33 -8.26
C GLY A 336 -11.01 31.07 -9.12
N TYR A 337 -10.34 29.97 -8.76
CA TYR A 337 -10.59 28.66 -9.39
C TYR A 337 -12.04 28.19 -9.19
N CYS A 338 -12.59 28.33 -7.98
CA CYS A 338 -13.96 27.94 -7.68
C CYS A 338 -14.97 28.73 -8.52
N GLU A 339 -14.78 30.04 -8.62
CA GLU A 339 -15.62 30.93 -9.43
C GLU A 339 -15.58 30.56 -10.92
N ALA A 340 -14.38 30.45 -11.49
CA ALA A 340 -14.18 30.11 -12.90
C ALA A 340 -14.76 28.74 -13.29
N HIS A 341 -14.87 27.82 -12.34
CA HIS A 341 -15.36 26.46 -12.57
C HIS A 341 -16.70 26.15 -11.90
N LYS A 342 -17.44 27.17 -11.46
CA LYS A 342 -18.78 27.05 -10.87
C LYS A 342 -18.82 26.09 -9.66
N VAL A 343 -17.76 26.06 -8.86
CA VAL A 343 -17.69 25.31 -7.61
C VAL A 343 -18.33 26.15 -6.51
N GLN A 344 -19.44 25.68 -5.96
CA GLN A 344 -20.20 26.44 -4.97
C GLN A 344 -19.54 26.38 -3.58
N LEU A 345 -19.35 27.55 -2.98
CA LEU A 345 -18.90 27.76 -1.61
C LEU A 345 -20.00 28.44 -0.81
N LYS A 346 -20.17 28.04 0.45
CA LYS A 346 -21.04 28.74 1.42
C LYS A 346 -20.26 29.12 2.67
N THR A 347 -20.78 30.08 3.42
CA THR A 347 -20.21 30.45 4.72
C THR A 347 -20.88 29.62 5.82
N ASN A 348 -20.10 29.00 6.71
CA ASN A 348 -20.63 28.30 7.88
C ASN A 348 -20.89 29.27 9.05
N ASP A 349 -21.48 28.77 10.15
CA ASP A 349 -21.80 29.57 11.34
C ASP A 349 -20.57 30.19 12.03
N LYS A 350 -19.36 29.69 11.69
CA LYS A 350 -18.07 30.21 12.19
C LYS A 350 -17.44 31.24 11.25
N GLY A 351 -18.16 31.69 10.21
CA GLY A 351 -17.66 32.65 9.23
C GLY A 351 -16.67 32.07 8.20
N GLN A 352 -16.47 30.74 8.18
CA GLN A 352 -15.51 30.09 7.29
C GLN A 352 -16.17 29.69 5.96
N LYS A 353 -15.44 29.82 4.85
CA LYS A 353 -15.88 29.32 3.55
C LYS A 353 -15.75 27.80 3.50
N VAL A 354 -16.84 27.11 3.16
CA VAL A 354 -16.90 25.65 3.06
C VAL A 354 -17.53 25.22 1.74
N LEU A 355 -17.16 24.03 1.26
CA LEU A 355 -17.75 23.46 0.03
C LEU A 355 -19.21 23.06 0.26
N VAL A 356 -20.09 23.46 -0.67
CA VAL A 356 -21.48 23.01 -0.68
C VAL A 356 -21.53 21.48 -0.89
N GLY A 357 -22.32 20.78 -0.08
CA GLY A 357 -22.38 19.32 -0.05
C GLY A 357 -21.18 18.64 0.65
N ARG A 358 -20.14 19.39 1.05
CA ARG A 358 -18.95 18.89 1.76
C ARG A 358 -18.48 19.91 2.80
N GLU A 359 -19.36 20.24 3.74
CA GLU A 359 -19.17 21.34 4.71
C GLU A 359 -17.96 21.15 5.65
N PHE A 360 -17.49 19.92 5.80
CA PHE A 360 -16.27 19.60 6.54
C PHE A 360 -14.98 19.97 5.79
N VAL A 361 -15.07 20.42 4.53
CA VAL A 361 -13.95 20.96 3.76
C VAL A 361 -14.01 22.47 3.84
N ILE A 362 -13.12 23.02 4.66
CA ILE A 362 -12.90 24.44 4.84
C ILE A 362 -11.90 24.89 3.77
N VAL A 363 -12.25 25.95 3.06
CA VAL A 363 -11.49 26.47 1.93
C VAL A 363 -11.03 27.89 2.25
N GLU A 364 -9.74 28.12 2.09
CA GLU A 364 -9.09 29.42 2.14
C GLU A 364 -8.57 29.78 0.74
N ASP A 365 -8.04 30.98 0.56
CA ASP A 365 -7.60 31.44 -0.76
C ASP A 365 -6.44 30.59 -1.33
N LYS A 366 -5.51 30.14 -0.49
CA LYS A 366 -4.32 29.37 -0.89
C LYS A 366 -4.30 27.93 -0.38
N SER A 367 -5.19 27.61 0.55
CA SER A 367 -5.17 26.36 1.29
C SER A 367 -6.58 25.80 1.46
N TRP A 368 -6.68 24.51 1.76
CA TRP A 368 -7.93 23.92 2.23
C TRP A 368 -7.63 22.86 3.28
N LYS A 369 -8.58 22.65 4.18
CA LYS A 369 -8.49 21.69 5.29
C LYS A 369 -9.77 20.89 5.41
N ASN A 370 -9.63 19.58 5.58
CA ASN A 370 -10.71 18.67 5.89
C ASN A 370 -10.72 18.38 7.39
N SER A 371 -11.75 18.87 8.08
CA SER A 371 -11.88 18.76 9.54
C SER A 371 -12.15 17.33 10.03
N LYS A 372 -12.63 16.42 9.18
CA LYS A 372 -12.95 15.03 9.56
C LYS A 372 -11.73 14.11 9.57
N ASN A 373 -10.76 14.31 8.68
CA ASN A 373 -9.62 13.41 8.51
C ASN A 373 -8.25 14.08 8.67
N GLY A 374 -8.23 15.40 8.90
CA GLY A 374 -7.01 16.17 9.08
C GLY A 374 -6.18 16.33 7.81
N ARG A 375 -6.73 16.01 6.63
CA ARG A 375 -6.08 16.32 5.36
C ARG A 375 -6.10 17.81 5.11
N GLN A 376 -5.06 18.27 4.46
CA GLN A 376 -4.94 19.63 3.99
C GLN A 376 -4.15 19.65 2.68
N GLY A 377 -4.37 20.69 1.90
CA GLY A 377 -3.72 20.80 0.61
C GLY A 377 -3.68 22.20 0.07
N THR A 378 -2.89 22.34 -0.99
CA THR A 378 -2.81 23.56 -1.78
C THR A 378 -3.84 23.52 -2.91
N ILE A 379 -3.88 24.57 -3.74
CA ILE A 379 -4.69 24.59 -4.95
C ILE A 379 -4.43 23.39 -5.87
N ILE A 380 -3.18 22.91 -5.96
CA ILE A 380 -2.84 21.70 -6.73
C ILE A 380 -3.64 20.49 -6.21
N ASP A 381 -3.67 20.29 -4.89
CA ASP A 381 -4.46 19.21 -4.28
C ASP A 381 -5.96 19.40 -4.47
N PHE A 382 -6.43 20.65 -4.39
CA PHE A 382 -7.84 20.99 -4.57
C PHE A 382 -8.32 20.66 -5.98
N VAL A 383 -7.60 21.13 -7.01
CA VAL A 383 -7.90 20.86 -8.42
C VAL A 383 -7.77 19.38 -8.74
N LYS A 384 -6.73 18.72 -8.22
CA LYS A 384 -6.54 17.27 -8.36
C LYS A 384 -7.76 16.50 -7.88
N ALA A 385 -8.29 16.88 -6.71
CA ALA A 385 -9.50 16.30 -6.16
C ALA A 385 -10.74 16.67 -7.00
N HIS A 386 -10.93 17.94 -7.35
CA HIS A 386 -12.11 18.44 -8.08
C HIS A 386 -12.25 17.78 -9.46
N ARG A 387 -11.14 17.69 -10.20
CA ARG A 387 -11.09 17.22 -11.58
C ARG A 387 -10.73 15.74 -11.71
N ASN A 388 -10.46 15.08 -10.58
CA ASN A 388 -10.07 13.67 -10.53
C ASN A 388 -8.86 13.34 -11.41
N THR A 389 -7.86 14.22 -11.36
CA THR A 389 -6.67 14.12 -12.19
C THR A 389 -5.45 13.74 -11.34
N ASN A 390 -4.26 13.68 -11.94
CA ASN A 390 -2.99 13.56 -11.23
C ASN A 390 -2.38 14.96 -10.97
N GLU A 391 -1.19 15.02 -10.39
CA GLU A 391 -0.51 16.29 -10.10
C GLU A 391 -0.26 17.13 -11.35
N LEU A 392 0.20 16.51 -12.45
CA LEU A 392 0.50 17.21 -13.70
C LEU A 392 -0.77 17.70 -14.40
N GLY A 393 -1.84 16.92 -14.40
CA GLY A 393 -3.13 17.36 -14.92
C GLY A 393 -3.78 18.45 -14.07
N ALA A 394 -3.54 18.47 -12.76
CA ALA A 394 -3.95 19.61 -11.94
C ALA A 394 -3.18 20.88 -12.34
N LEU A 395 -1.86 20.79 -12.52
CA LEU A 395 -1.05 21.91 -13.01
C LEU A 395 -1.46 22.37 -14.41
N ALA A 396 -1.75 21.43 -15.32
CA ALA A 396 -2.20 21.72 -16.67
C ALA A 396 -3.49 22.55 -16.67
N ILE A 397 -4.40 22.25 -15.74
CA ILE A 397 -5.67 22.98 -15.57
C ILE A 397 -5.42 24.33 -14.92
N ILE A 398 -4.67 24.38 -13.82
CA ILE A 398 -4.42 25.62 -13.05
C ILE A 398 -3.68 26.67 -13.90
N ASN A 399 -2.62 26.25 -14.60
CA ASN A 399 -1.78 27.15 -15.39
C ASN A 399 -2.22 27.25 -16.86
N ASN A 400 -3.30 26.56 -17.24
CA ASN A 400 -3.76 26.43 -18.63
C ASN A 400 -2.64 25.98 -19.59
N ASN A 401 -1.79 25.05 -19.14
CA ASN A 401 -0.64 24.54 -19.90
C ASN A 401 -0.72 23.03 -20.08
N LYS A 402 -1.44 22.58 -21.11
CA LYS A 402 -1.58 21.14 -21.42
C LYS A 402 -0.25 20.45 -21.76
N LYS A 403 0.78 21.20 -22.19
CA LYS A 403 2.09 20.63 -22.57
C LYS A 403 2.84 20.04 -21.38
N ILE A 404 2.48 20.41 -20.14
CA ILE A 404 3.10 19.83 -18.93
C ILE A 404 2.81 18.32 -18.78
N LEU A 405 1.73 17.82 -19.39
CA LEU A 405 1.40 16.38 -19.39
C LEU A 405 2.48 15.54 -20.10
N LEU A 406 3.25 16.16 -20.99
CA LEU A 406 4.42 15.51 -21.61
C LEU A 406 5.46 15.08 -20.57
N LEU A 407 5.47 15.66 -19.37
CA LEU A 407 6.37 15.28 -18.29
C LEU A 407 6.07 13.89 -17.71
N GLU A 408 4.84 13.36 -17.86
CA GLU A 408 4.41 12.10 -17.25
C GLU A 408 5.30 10.90 -17.64
N GLN A 409 5.68 10.82 -18.92
CA GLN A 409 6.49 9.72 -19.45
C GLN A 409 7.93 9.70 -18.90
N TYR A 410 8.35 10.73 -18.17
CA TYR A 410 9.71 10.89 -17.65
C TYR A 410 9.81 10.66 -16.15
N PHE A 411 8.69 10.54 -15.43
CA PHE A 411 8.71 10.36 -13.99
C PHE A 411 9.07 8.93 -13.59
N GLY A 412 9.67 8.80 -12.42
CA GLY A 412 9.76 7.54 -11.66
C GLY A 412 8.40 6.85 -11.54
N SER A 413 8.39 5.52 -11.33
CA SER A 413 7.16 4.86 -10.91
C SER A 413 6.76 5.38 -9.52
N TYR A 414 5.55 5.92 -9.41
CA TYR A 414 4.98 6.36 -8.15
C TYR A 414 3.55 5.86 -8.01
N GLN A 415 3.12 5.61 -6.78
CA GLN A 415 1.75 5.19 -6.52
C GLN A 415 0.81 6.38 -6.73
N LYS A 416 -0.10 6.28 -7.70
CA LYS A 416 -1.16 7.29 -7.90
C LYS A 416 -1.96 7.40 -6.61
N GLY A 417 -1.97 8.60 -6.03
CA GLY A 417 -2.57 8.80 -4.71
C GLY A 417 -4.08 8.57 -4.68
N VAL A 418 -4.59 7.97 -3.60
CA VAL A 418 -6.03 7.82 -3.31
C VAL A 418 -6.70 9.19 -3.28
N GLN A 419 -7.60 9.41 -4.23
CA GLN A 419 -8.23 10.69 -4.55
C GLN A 419 -9.07 11.23 -3.37
N SER A 420 -8.99 12.54 -3.16
CA SER A 420 -9.26 13.22 -1.88
C SER A 420 -10.72 13.54 -1.55
N PHE A 421 -11.68 12.92 -2.22
CA PHE A 421 -13.09 13.08 -1.86
C PHE A 421 -13.66 11.76 -1.38
N TYR A 422 -13.25 11.41 -0.17
CA TYR A 422 -13.85 10.34 0.60
C TYR A 422 -15.34 10.58 0.76
N ILE A 423 -16.14 9.61 0.32
CA ILE A 423 -17.54 9.50 0.68
C ILE A 423 -17.57 9.19 2.17
N SER A 424 -18.02 10.16 2.98
CA SER A 424 -17.94 10.04 4.43
C SER A 424 -18.86 8.93 4.93
N LYS A 425 -18.29 7.77 5.26
CA LYS A 425 -19.06 6.65 5.81
C LYS A 425 -19.45 6.96 7.26
N PRO A 426 -20.69 6.66 7.66
CA PRO A 426 -21.07 6.56 9.06
C PRO A 426 -20.23 5.49 9.76
N LYS A 427 -20.13 5.53 11.10
CA LYS A 427 -19.51 4.45 11.86
C LYS A 427 -20.18 3.12 11.54
N SER A 428 -19.42 2.02 11.56
CA SER A 428 -19.97 0.69 11.24
C SER A 428 -20.99 0.26 12.28
N ALA A 429 -22.14 -0.24 11.83
CA ALA A 429 -23.11 -0.87 12.70
C ALA A 429 -22.55 -2.12 13.38
N LEU A 430 -23.14 -2.52 14.50
CA LEU A 430 -22.88 -3.82 15.11
C LEU A 430 -23.21 -4.95 14.12
N PRO A 431 -22.47 -6.08 14.12
CA PRO A 431 -22.66 -7.16 13.15
C PRO A 431 -24.11 -7.67 13.05
N GLU A 432 -24.80 -7.79 14.19
CA GLU A 432 -26.20 -8.22 14.23
C GLU A 432 -27.15 -7.22 13.57
N VAL A 433 -26.93 -5.93 13.80
CA VAL A 433 -27.71 -4.84 13.19
C VAL A 433 -27.45 -4.81 11.68
N ALA A 434 -26.19 -4.94 11.26
CA ALA A 434 -25.82 -5.02 9.85
C ALA A 434 -26.50 -6.20 9.15
N HIS A 435 -26.56 -7.36 9.81
CA HIS A 435 -27.23 -8.55 9.29
C HIS A 435 -28.72 -8.33 9.08
N LYS A 436 -29.43 -7.82 10.10
CA LYS A 436 -30.88 -7.52 10.01
C LYS A 436 -31.20 -6.47 8.96
N MET A 437 -30.39 -5.41 8.87
CA MET A 437 -30.54 -4.36 7.86
C MET A 437 -30.39 -4.93 6.44
N MET A 438 -29.41 -5.80 6.23
CA MET A 438 -29.19 -6.44 4.94
C MET A 438 -30.34 -7.39 4.58
N GLN A 439 -30.86 -8.18 5.53
CA GLN A 439 -32.05 -9.01 5.31
C GLN A 439 -33.27 -8.17 4.92
N SER A 440 -33.52 -7.07 5.62
CA SER A 440 -34.61 -6.15 5.31
C SER A 440 -34.48 -5.52 3.91
N LEU A 441 -33.27 -5.09 3.52
CA LEU A 441 -33.01 -4.56 2.19
C LEU A 441 -33.24 -5.61 1.10
N LEU A 442 -32.73 -6.84 1.29
CA LEU A 442 -32.93 -7.94 0.35
C LEU A 442 -34.42 -8.27 0.19
N ARG A 443 -35.16 -8.37 1.31
CA ARG A 443 -36.61 -8.61 1.30
C ARG A 443 -37.36 -7.53 0.51
N SER A 444 -37.02 -6.25 0.72
CA SER A 444 -37.66 -5.14 0.01
C SER A 444 -37.46 -5.18 -1.51
N ARG A 445 -36.34 -5.76 -1.97
CA ARG A 445 -36.01 -5.94 -3.40
C ARG A 445 -36.47 -7.29 -3.95
N GLY A 446 -37.19 -8.10 -3.16
CA GLY A 446 -37.64 -9.43 -3.57
C GLY A 446 -36.51 -10.48 -3.66
N LEU A 447 -35.37 -10.23 -3.03
CA LEU A 447 -34.19 -11.11 -3.03
C LEU A 447 -34.17 -12.01 -1.78
N ASN A 448 -33.54 -13.18 -1.90
CA ASN A 448 -33.44 -14.14 -0.79
C ASN A 448 -32.56 -13.62 0.35
N GLU A 449 -33.13 -13.50 1.55
CA GLU A 449 -32.51 -12.99 2.77
C GLU A 449 -31.30 -13.80 3.24
N SER A 450 -31.21 -15.09 2.91
CA SER A 450 -30.09 -15.96 3.28
C SER A 450 -28.75 -15.47 2.71
N HIS A 451 -28.78 -14.68 1.63
CA HIS A 451 -27.57 -14.08 1.05
C HIS A 451 -26.97 -12.95 1.89
N ALA A 452 -27.67 -12.43 2.92
CA ALA A 452 -27.20 -11.31 3.73
C ALA A 452 -25.79 -11.54 4.30
N ALA A 453 -25.51 -12.72 4.86
CA ALA A 453 -24.19 -13.07 5.39
C ALA A 453 -23.10 -13.09 4.31
N THR A 454 -23.44 -13.51 3.10
CA THR A 454 -22.52 -13.61 1.97
C THR A 454 -22.15 -12.22 1.45
N VAL A 455 -23.14 -11.35 1.23
CA VAL A 455 -22.91 -9.98 0.74
C VAL A 455 -22.14 -9.15 1.78
N LEU A 456 -22.41 -9.33 3.08
CA LEU A 456 -21.70 -8.63 4.17
C LEU A 456 -20.19 -8.95 4.25
N LYS A 457 -19.72 -10.06 3.66
CA LYS A 457 -18.28 -10.36 3.56
C LYS A 457 -17.57 -9.53 2.48
N SER A 458 -18.32 -8.86 1.59
CA SER A 458 -17.74 -8.05 0.53
C SER A 458 -17.10 -6.78 1.09
N LYS A 459 -15.90 -6.46 0.60
CA LYS A 459 -15.21 -5.19 0.92
C LYS A 459 -15.91 -3.97 0.31
N SER A 460 -16.83 -4.19 -0.63
CA SER A 460 -17.59 -3.17 -1.33
C SER A 460 -18.91 -2.82 -0.64
N LEU A 461 -19.29 -3.49 0.45
CA LEU A 461 -20.49 -3.17 1.23
C LEU A 461 -20.10 -2.53 2.57
N HIS A 462 -20.86 -1.54 3.03
CA HIS A 462 -20.74 -0.96 4.37
C HIS A 462 -22.12 -0.67 4.97
N VAL A 463 -22.36 -1.10 6.21
CA VAL A 463 -23.59 -0.75 6.95
C VAL A 463 -23.26 0.21 8.09
N GLY A 464 -23.93 1.35 8.11
CA GLY A 464 -23.76 2.41 9.10
C GLY A 464 -24.58 2.22 10.38
N GLU A 465 -24.09 2.77 11.50
CA GLU A 465 -24.85 2.94 12.74
C GLU A 465 -26.14 3.76 12.52
N ASP A 466 -26.15 4.64 11.51
CA ASP A 466 -27.33 5.38 11.06
C ASP A 466 -28.33 4.51 10.25
N ARG A 467 -28.10 3.20 10.21
CA ARG A 467 -28.89 2.19 9.47
C ARG A 467 -28.85 2.36 7.94
N GLY A 468 -27.93 3.15 7.39
CA GLY A 468 -27.71 3.23 5.95
C GLY A 468 -26.86 2.06 5.43
N VAL A 469 -27.26 1.45 4.30
CA VAL A 469 -26.51 0.42 3.60
C VAL A 469 -25.82 1.04 2.37
N TRP A 470 -24.51 0.90 2.29
CA TRP A 470 -23.67 1.55 1.28
C TRP A 470 -23.01 0.51 0.37
N LEU A 471 -23.28 0.60 -0.94
CA LEU A 471 -22.54 -0.11 -1.98
C LEU A 471 -21.47 0.82 -2.55
N MET A 472 -20.21 0.44 -2.40
CA MET A 472 -19.03 1.23 -2.73
C MET A 472 -18.36 0.65 -3.98
N GLY A 473 -18.03 1.51 -4.93
CA GLY A 473 -17.30 1.09 -6.12
C GLY A 473 -15.86 0.71 -5.75
N GLU A 474 -15.24 -0.16 -6.53
CA GLU A 474 -13.90 -0.71 -6.25
C GLU A 474 -12.84 0.38 -6.06
N LYS A 475 -12.91 1.44 -6.87
CA LYS A 475 -12.00 2.60 -6.82
C LYS A 475 -12.37 3.63 -5.74
N ASN A 476 -13.46 3.40 -4.99
CA ASN A 476 -14.05 4.33 -3.99
C ASN A 476 -14.39 5.73 -4.55
N GLU A 477 -14.62 5.86 -5.86
CA GLU A 477 -14.96 7.14 -6.52
C GLU A 477 -16.46 7.47 -6.48
N ALA A 478 -17.31 6.46 -6.26
CA ALA A 478 -18.75 6.58 -6.10
C ALA A 478 -19.31 5.54 -5.13
N ALA A 479 -20.52 5.80 -4.64
CA ALA A 479 -21.29 4.86 -3.83
C ALA A 479 -22.78 5.08 -4.00
N ILE A 480 -23.56 4.04 -3.75
CA ILE A 480 -25.01 4.12 -3.56
C ILE A 480 -25.32 3.86 -2.10
N GLU A 481 -26.07 4.76 -1.48
CA GLU A 481 -26.62 4.64 -0.13
C GLU A 481 -28.10 4.28 -0.22
N PHE A 482 -28.50 3.23 0.50
CA PHE A 482 -29.88 2.85 0.75
C PHE A 482 -30.21 3.14 2.20
N LYS A 483 -31.26 3.94 2.44
CA LYS A 483 -31.75 4.26 3.77
C LYS A 483 -33.20 3.81 3.95
N PRO A 484 -33.53 3.11 5.06
CA PRO A 484 -34.90 2.70 5.32
C PRO A 484 -35.75 3.92 5.68
N GLU A 485 -36.97 3.96 5.15
CA GLU A 485 -37.98 4.96 5.49
C GLU A 485 -39.06 4.36 6.41
N PRO A 486 -39.80 5.17 7.20
CA PRO A 486 -40.79 4.68 8.16
C PRO A 486 -41.94 3.88 7.53
N ASN A 487 -42.21 4.08 6.23
CA ASN A 487 -43.21 3.36 5.45
C ASN A 487 -42.75 1.95 5.03
N GLY A 488 -41.53 1.53 5.37
CA GLY A 488 -40.95 0.24 4.98
C GLY A 488 -40.27 0.25 3.61
N GLU A 489 -40.28 1.38 2.90
CA GLU A 489 -39.55 1.58 1.65
C GLU A 489 -38.09 1.96 1.90
N TRP A 490 -37.27 1.92 0.85
CA TRP A 490 -35.87 2.27 0.90
C TRP A 490 -35.56 3.40 -0.06
N LYS A 491 -35.03 4.50 0.49
CA LYS A 491 -34.57 5.63 -0.31
C LYS A 491 -33.14 5.43 -0.78
N GLN A 492 -32.95 5.49 -2.09
CA GLN A 492 -31.65 5.44 -2.72
C GLN A 492 -31.05 6.84 -2.89
N LYS A 493 -29.76 6.98 -2.60
CA LYS A 493 -29.00 8.21 -2.82
C LYS A 493 -27.64 7.90 -3.45
N ARG A 494 -27.33 8.55 -4.57
CA ARG A 494 -26.03 8.45 -5.23
C ARG A 494 -25.03 9.44 -4.63
N HIS A 495 -23.81 8.96 -4.43
CA HIS A 495 -22.67 9.74 -3.95
C HIS A 495 -21.48 9.63 -4.90
N GLY A 496 -20.69 10.69 -5.00
CA GLY A 496 -19.51 10.72 -5.86
C GLY A 496 -19.86 11.04 -7.31
N LYS A 497 -19.08 10.49 -8.26
CA LYS A 497 -19.31 10.74 -9.68
C LYS A 497 -20.47 9.88 -10.22
N PRO A 498 -21.38 10.44 -11.04
CA PRO A 498 -22.47 9.67 -11.63
C PRO A 498 -21.96 8.68 -12.69
N SER A 499 -21.09 9.14 -13.59
CA SER A 499 -20.62 8.37 -14.75
C SER A 499 -19.51 7.34 -14.46
N VAL A 500 -19.45 6.75 -13.27
CA VAL A 500 -18.46 5.69 -12.97
C VAL A 500 -19.17 4.36 -12.77
N SER A 501 -18.44 3.27 -12.99
CA SER A 501 -18.86 1.89 -12.76
C SER A 501 -18.65 1.49 -11.30
N PHE A 502 -19.37 0.46 -10.85
CA PHE A 502 -19.14 -0.20 -9.57
C PHE A 502 -17.88 -1.06 -9.62
N LEU A 503 -17.68 -1.81 -10.71
CA LEU A 503 -16.52 -2.66 -10.96
C LEU A 503 -16.21 -2.74 -12.46
N GLU A 504 -14.91 -2.72 -12.78
CA GLU A 504 -14.36 -2.86 -14.14
C GLU A 504 -13.25 -3.92 -14.09
N SER A 505 -13.46 -5.10 -14.66
CA SER A 505 -12.44 -6.13 -14.83
C SER A 505 -12.28 -6.44 -16.31
N LEU A 506 -11.11 -6.14 -16.89
CA LEU A 506 -10.84 -6.31 -18.32
C LEU A 506 -9.78 -7.39 -18.57
N THR A 507 -10.01 -8.20 -19.60
CA THR A 507 -9.13 -9.26 -20.10
C THR A 507 -9.06 -9.18 -21.63
N ASN A 508 -8.27 -10.05 -22.27
CA ASN A 508 -8.22 -10.14 -23.74
C ASN A 508 -9.42 -10.90 -24.35
N SER A 509 -10.42 -11.26 -23.55
CA SER A 509 -11.61 -11.95 -24.04
C SER A 509 -12.41 -11.05 -24.98
N LYS A 510 -13.02 -11.65 -26.00
CA LYS A 510 -13.97 -10.97 -26.89
C LYS A 510 -15.33 -10.69 -26.23
N LYS A 511 -15.58 -11.30 -25.08
CA LYS A 511 -16.88 -11.27 -24.39
C LYS A 511 -16.82 -10.42 -23.12
N MET A 512 -17.88 -9.66 -22.86
CA MET A 512 -18.05 -8.86 -21.64
C MET A 512 -19.40 -9.15 -20.97
N SER A 513 -19.40 -9.52 -19.70
CA SER A 513 -20.62 -9.60 -18.89
C SER A 513 -20.93 -8.24 -18.27
N VAL A 514 -22.15 -7.74 -18.48
CA VAL A 514 -22.64 -6.46 -17.95
C VAL A 514 -23.73 -6.71 -16.91
N HIS A 515 -23.53 -6.18 -15.70
CA HIS A 515 -24.48 -6.27 -14.58
C HIS A 515 -25.08 -4.90 -14.26
N PHE A 516 -26.42 -4.84 -14.11
CA PHE A 516 -27.18 -3.63 -13.78
C PHE A 516 -27.18 -3.28 -12.30
N ASP A 517 -27.37 -4.30 -11.46
CA ASP A 517 -27.45 -4.13 -10.02
C ASP A 517 -26.14 -4.63 -9.35
N PRO A 518 -25.37 -3.75 -8.70
CA PRO A 518 -24.18 -4.14 -7.97
C PRO A 518 -24.48 -5.07 -6.79
N LEU A 519 -25.67 -5.00 -6.19
CA LEU A 519 -26.07 -5.88 -5.10
C LEU A 519 -26.24 -7.33 -5.58
N GLU A 520 -26.91 -7.53 -6.71
CA GLU A 520 -27.08 -8.85 -7.31
C GLU A 520 -25.75 -9.44 -7.78
N PHE A 521 -24.88 -8.62 -8.36
CA PHE A 521 -23.51 -9.03 -8.70
C PHE A 521 -22.76 -9.58 -7.47
N LEU A 522 -22.88 -8.94 -6.30
CA LEU A 522 -22.25 -9.43 -5.07
C LEU A 522 -22.83 -10.77 -4.61
N ILE A 523 -24.13 -10.99 -4.78
CA ILE A 523 -24.79 -12.27 -4.48
C ILE A 523 -24.28 -13.39 -5.41
N LEU A 524 -24.21 -13.12 -6.72
CA LEU A 524 -23.70 -14.07 -7.72
C LEU A 524 -22.22 -14.41 -7.48
N SER A 525 -21.42 -13.40 -7.15
CA SER A 525 -20.00 -13.55 -6.85
C SER A 525 -19.76 -14.38 -5.59
N GLY A 526 -20.55 -14.17 -4.54
CA GLY A 526 -20.39 -14.87 -3.27
C GLY A 526 -20.95 -16.29 -3.23
N SER A 527 -21.86 -16.64 -4.15
CA SER A 527 -22.47 -17.99 -4.24
C SER A 527 -21.66 -18.96 -5.12
N GLY A 528 -20.53 -18.54 -5.69
CA GLY A 528 -19.74 -19.34 -6.62
C GLY A 528 -20.39 -19.55 -7.99
N LYS A 529 -21.60 -19.02 -8.20
CA LYS A 529 -22.33 -19.04 -9.49
C LYS A 529 -21.76 -18.07 -10.53
N ALA A 530 -20.81 -17.22 -10.14
CA ALA A 530 -20.04 -16.36 -11.05
C ALA A 530 -19.04 -17.12 -11.94
N ALA A 531 -19.17 -18.44 -12.13
CA ALA A 531 -18.28 -19.24 -12.97
C ALA A 531 -18.17 -18.70 -14.42
N HIS A 532 -19.26 -18.13 -14.96
CA HIS A 532 -19.33 -17.47 -16.26
C HIS A 532 -18.49 -16.17 -16.38
N THR A 533 -18.08 -15.58 -15.25
CA THR A 533 -17.20 -14.39 -15.22
C THR A 533 -15.71 -14.74 -15.16
N LYS A 534 -15.35 -16.03 -14.95
CA LYS A 534 -13.94 -16.44 -14.85
C LYS A 534 -13.24 -16.34 -16.21
N GLY A 535 -12.32 -15.38 -16.32
CA GLY A 535 -11.50 -15.16 -17.52
C GLY A 535 -12.11 -14.21 -18.56
N GLY A 536 -13.36 -13.78 -18.38
CA GLY A 536 -14.04 -12.80 -19.25
C GLY A 536 -13.90 -11.36 -18.75
N ASN A 537 -14.29 -10.40 -19.59
CA ASN A 537 -14.45 -9.02 -19.14
C ASN A 537 -15.73 -8.90 -18.29
N VAL A 538 -15.68 -8.13 -17.22
CA VAL A 538 -16.83 -7.87 -16.33
C VAL A 538 -16.99 -6.37 -16.15
N PHE A 539 -18.20 -5.88 -16.36
CA PHE A 539 -18.57 -4.50 -16.09
C PHE A 539 -19.82 -4.47 -15.22
N VAL A 540 -19.72 -3.83 -14.06
CA VAL A 540 -20.84 -3.71 -13.12
C VAL A 540 -21.21 -2.24 -13.01
N MET A 541 -22.46 -1.94 -13.33
CA MET A 541 -23.03 -0.60 -13.23
C MET A 541 -23.42 -0.31 -11.79
N PHE A 542 -23.57 0.97 -11.49
CA PHE A 542 -24.26 1.38 -10.27
C PHE A 542 -25.74 1.65 -10.54
N ASP A 543 -26.04 2.28 -11.66
CA ASP A 543 -27.36 2.60 -12.20
C ASP A 543 -27.19 3.05 -13.67
N GLU A 544 -28.25 3.50 -14.34
CA GLU A 544 -28.24 3.99 -15.73
C GLU A 544 -27.20 5.09 -15.99
N SER A 545 -26.81 5.88 -14.98
CA SER A 545 -25.80 6.93 -15.18
C SER A 545 -24.40 6.37 -15.50
N SER A 546 -24.17 5.08 -15.27
CA SER A 546 -22.94 4.37 -15.65
C SER A 546 -22.85 4.03 -17.15
N GLU A 547 -23.91 4.18 -17.94
CA GLU A 547 -23.95 3.81 -19.37
C GLU A 547 -22.87 4.51 -20.20
N LYS A 548 -22.64 5.80 -19.94
CA LYS A 548 -21.58 6.57 -20.62
C LYS A 548 -20.21 5.92 -20.43
N ARG A 549 -19.93 5.40 -19.23
CA ARG A 549 -18.67 4.74 -18.92
C ARG A 549 -18.53 3.40 -19.62
N LEU A 550 -19.62 2.65 -19.74
CA LEU A 550 -19.64 1.40 -20.51
C LEU A 550 -19.27 1.66 -21.97
N THR A 551 -19.85 2.71 -22.57
CA THR A 551 -19.53 3.14 -23.94
C THR A 551 -18.05 3.50 -24.10
N GLU A 552 -17.49 4.29 -23.16
CA GLU A 552 -16.06 4.62 -23.15
C GLU A 552 -15.19 3.36 -23.03
N VAL A 553 -15.56 2.41 -22.18
CA VAL A 553 -14.81 1.17 -21.99
C VAL A 553 -14.80 0.34 -23.27
N LEU A 554 -15.95 0.18 -23.94
CA LEU A 554 -16.04 -0.59 -25.18
C LEU A 554 -15.24 0.08 -26.32
N ALA A 555 -15.34 1.41 -26.46
CA ALA A 555 -14.58 2.14 -27.46
C ALA A 555 -13.06 2.04 -27.27
N LEU A 556 -12.59 1.95 -26.02
CA LEU A 556 -11.17 1.77 -25.69
C LEU A 556 -10.69 0.32 -25.83
N ASN A 557 -11.60 -0.64 -25.99
CA ASN A 557 -11.32 -2.08 -26.00
C ASN A 557 -11.99 -2.74 -27.22
N PRO A 558 -11.51 -2.45 -28.45
CA PRO A 558 -12.14 -2.90 -29.70
C PRO A 558 -12.10 -4.42 -29.91
N HIS A 559 -11.33 -5.16 -29.09
CA HIS A 559 -11.34 -6.63 -29.10
C HIS A 559 -12.64 -7.21 -28.53
N ILE A 560 -13.42 -6.42 -27.78
CA ILE A 560 -14.70 -6.83 -27.21
C ILE A 560 -15.76 -6.72 -28.30
N GLN A 561 -16.28 -7.87 -28.73
CA GLN A 561 -17.23 -7.99 -29.84
C GLN A 561 -18.60 -8.50 -29.37
N GLU A 562 -18.69 -8.97 -28.12
CA GLU A 562 -19.91 -9.57 -27.58
C GLU A 562 -20.16 -9.11 -26.15
N ILE A 563 -21.36 -8.60 -25.88
CA ILE A 563 -21.82 -8.17 -24.56
C ILE A 563 -22.93 -9.11 -24.09
N HIS A 564 -22.78 -9.63 -22.88
CA HIS A 564 -23.74 -10.48 -22.21
C HIS A 564 -24.39 -9.70 -21.08
N ILE A 565 -25.66 -9.33 -21.28
CA ILE A 565 -26.46 -8.68 -20.26
C ILE A 565 -26.94 -9.75 -19.28
N MET A 566 -26.55 -9.56 -18.03
CA MET A 566 -26.80 -10.51 -16.96
C MET A 566 -28.21 -10.31 -16.40
N PRO A 567 -28.97 -11.40 -16.16
CA PRO A 567 -30.35 -11.32 -15.69
C PRO A 567 -30.41 -10.81 -14.25
N THR A 568 -31.48 -10.07 -13.91
CA THR A 568 -31.81 -9.73 -12.52
C THR A 568 -32.81 -10.72 -11.92
N GLN A 569 -32.80 -10.86 -10.59
CA GLN A 569 -33.71 -11.75 -9.85
C GLN A 569 -34.97 -11.03 -9.32
N GLY A 570 -35.01 -9.70 -9.34
CA GLY A 570 -36.13 -8.89 -8.81
C GLY A 570 -37.37 -8.79 -9.72
N ARG A 571 -38.56 -9.09 -9.17
CA ARG A 571 -39.85 -9.10 -9.92
C ARG A 571 -40.26 -7.75 -10.55
N ALA A 572 -39.88 -6.62 -9.95
CA ALA A 572 -40.24 -5.28 -10.43
C ALA A 572 -39.28 -4.73 -11.51
N GLU A 573 -38.07 -5.28 -11.59
CA GLU A 573 -36.97 -4.78 -12.43
C GLU A 573 -36.87 -5.52 -13.78
N LEU A 574 -37.50 -6.70 -13.90
CA LEU A 574 -37.59 -7.51 -15.14
C LEU A 574 -38.11 -6.75 -16.37
N LYS A 575 -38.97 -5.72 -16.20
CA LYS A 575 -39.46 -4.90 -17.31
C LYS A 575 -38.43 -3.84 -17.74
N GLN A 576 -37.77 -3.21 -16.77
CA GLN A 576 -36.70 -2.25 -17.02
C GLN A 576 -35.48 -2.90 -17.69
N ASP A 577 -35.15 -4.15 -17.33
CA ASP A 577 -34.03 -4.89 -17.92
C ASP A 577 -34.23 -5.23 -19.40
N LYS A 578 -35.47 -5.62 -19.78
CA LYS A 578 -35.80 -5.89 -21.18
C LYS A 578 -35.71 -4.63 -22.02
N ASP A 579 -36.24 -3.52 -21.49
CA ASP A 579 -36.14 -2.22 -22.14
C ASP A 579 -34.67 -1.79 -22.26
N PHE A 580 -33.88 -2.00 -21.20
CA PHE A 580 -32.45 -1.71 -21.18
C PHE A 580 -31.67 -2.53 -22.22
N ALA A 581 -31.86 -3.85 -22.25
CA ALA A 581 -31.12 -4.71 -23.17
C ALA A 581 -31.46 -4.42 -24.63
N GLN A 582 -32.72 -4.07 -24.90
CA GLN A 582 -33.13 -3.60 -26.21
C GLN A 582 -32.49 -2.25 -26.56
N ARG A 583 -32.41 -1.30 -25.63
CA ARG A 583 -31.67 -0.03 -25.82
C ARG A 583 -30.20 -0.27 -26.16
N MET A 584 -29.53 -1.19 -25.45
CA MET A 584 -28.14 -1.52 -25.71
C MET A 584 -27.93 -2.16 -27.08
N LYS A 585 -28.82 -3.08 -27.50
CA LYS A 585 -28.79 -3.64 -28.86
C LYS A 585 -28.85 -2.52 -29.89
N VAL A 586 -29.81 -1.61 -29.77
CA VAL A 586 -29.93 -0.47 -30.70
C VAL A 586 -28.68 0.41 -30.69
N HIS A 587 -28.08 0.64 -29.52
CA HIS A 587 -26.93 1.51 -29.38
C HIS A 587 -25.61 0.90 -29.90
N PHE A 588 -25.39 -0.41 -29.68
CA PHE A 588 -24.12 -1.08 -29.93
C PHE A 588 -24.07 -1.93 -31.20
N ASN A 589 -25.22 -2.43 -31.70
CA ASN A 589 -25.26 -3.20 -32.94
C ASN A 589 -24.69 -2.44 -34.16
N PRO A 590 -24.88 -1.11 -34.33
CA PRO A 590 -24.27 -0.37 -35.43
C PRO A 590 -22.73 -0.34 -35.41
N PHE A 591 -22.11 -0.77 -34.32
CA PHE A 591 -20.66 -0.81 -34.12
C PHE A 591 -20.11 -2.24 -34.08
N ASP A 592 -20.83 -3.22 -34.66
CA ASP A 592 -20.45 -4.64 -34.70
C ASP A 592 -20.26 -5.30 -33.33
N ILE A 593 -20.92 -4.77 -32.30
CA ILE A 593 -20.90 -5.33 -30.95
C ILE A 593 -22.23 -6.08 -30.73
N LEU A 594 -22.14 -7.41 -30.63
CA LEU A 594 -23.30 -8.28 -30.44
C LEU A 594 -23.77 -8.26 -28.99
N VAL A 595 -25.00 -7.81 -28.74
CA VAL A 595 -25.60 -7.80 -27.39
C VAL A 595 -26.53 -9.01 -27.20
N LYS A 596 -26.23 -9.89 -26.25
CA LYS A 596 -27.03 -11.05 -25.84
C LYS A 596 -27.57 -10.88 -24.42
N GLU A 597 -28.83 -11.24 -24.23
CA GLU A 597 -29.43 -11.40 -22.90
C GLU A 597 -29.23 -12.84 -22.44
N LEU A 598 -28.71 -13.03 -21.23
CA LEU A 598 -28.61 -14.34 -20.59
C LEU A 598 -29.79 -14.54 -19.64
N SER A 599 -30.31 -15.76 -19.60
CA SER A 599 -31.32 -16.17 -18.63
C SER A 599 -30.69 -16.80 -17.39
N MET A 600 -31.43 -16.85 -16.28
CA MET A 600 -30.97 -17.50 -15.05
C MET A 600 -30.65 -19.00 -15.25
N SER A 601 -31.29 -19.66 -16.21
CA SER A 601 -30.99 -21.04 -16.63
C SER A 601 -29.64 -21.17 -17.35
N ASP A 602 -29.24 -20.16 -18.11
CA ASP A 602 -27.96 -20.15 -18.84
C ASP A 602 -26.75 -20.07 -17.90
N LEU A 603 -26.95 -19.54 -16.69
CA LEU A 603 -25.90 -19.41 -15.67
C LEU A 603 -25.58 -20.73 -14.94
N GLY A 604 -26.45 -21.75 -15.06
CA GLY A 604 -26.32 -23.04 -14.39
C GLY A 604 -25.72 -24.16 -15.25
N HIS A 605 -25.62 -23.96 -16.57
CA HIS A 605 -25.39 -25.05 -17.53
C HIS A 605 -23.96 -25.25 -18.02
N ASP A 606 -22.97 -24.53 -17.52
CA ASP A 606 -21.57 -24.76 -17.91
C ASP A 606 -20.87 -25.77 -16.97
N ARG A 607 -21.45 -26.98 -16.90
CA ARG A 607 -20.75 -28.18 -16.42
C ARG A 607 -20.62 -29.13 -17.60
N ASN A 608 -19.41 -29.19 -18.15
CA ASN A 608 -18.92 -30.25 -19.04
C ASN A 608 -19.64 -30.43 -20.39
N ARG A 609 -19.51 -29.46 -21.31
CA ARG A 609 -19.40 -29.82 -22.73
C ARG A 609 -18.14 -29.20 -23.32
N GLY A 610 -17.10 -30.03 -23.47
CA GLY A 610 -16.11 -29.79 -24.51
C GLY A 610 -16.80 -29.76 -25.88
N PRO A 611 -16.11 -29.27 -26.93
CA PRO A 611 -16.72 -29.17 -28.25
C PRO A 611 -17.22 -30.57 -28.68
N ASP A 612 -18.52 -30.68 -28.93
CA ASP A 612 -19.09 -31.81 -29.67
C ASP A 612 -18.52 -31.73 -31.08
N ILE A 613 -17.48 -32.52 -31.32
CA ILE A 613 -17.05 -32.93 -32.65
C ILE A 613 -17.95 -34.11 -33.00
N GLY A 614 -18.93 -33.88 -33.88
CA GLY A 614 -19.89 -34.90 -34.30
C GLY A 614 -20.42 -34.62 -35.70
N MET A 615 -19.60 -35.01 -36.68
CA MET A 615 -19.82 -35.14 -38.14
C MET A 615 -20.30 -33.91 -38.94
#